data_AF-A0A951CX11-F1
#
_entry.id   AF-A0A951CX11-F1
#
_cell.length_a   1.000
_cell.length_b   1.000
_cell.length_c   1.000
_cell.angle_alpha   90.00
_cell.angle_beta   90.00
_cell.angle_gamma   90.00
#
_symmetry.space_group_name_H-M   'P 1'
#
loop_
_entity.id
_entity.type
_entity.pdbx_description
1 polymer ?
#
loop_
_entity_poly.entity_id
_entity_poly.type
_entity_poly.pdbx_seq_one_letter_code
_entity_poly.pdbx_strand_id
1 'polypeptide(L)'
;MAPMPLETYQQMRPFATAIRIATRNRTMPPWFADPCCGQFSNDPSLTTEQINAIAAWADAHAPAGDPRNAPPPVHWTKGWNIDSPEMIFQMPVPKQIPLSGEIPYQYVIIPTHFKEDRWVRMSEIRPSNPMVVHHAVAYVREPQSGWLRGAPIGVPFSADDLPTPALRRDAMWTTSDILLVYAPGSLPDQWPPGFAKLVPAGSDIVLQMHYTTHGHAMQDQTSVGLVFSKQPPEKRVLTLQLTNSRFLIPPGDPDHRVEVHGTLPNAALLLSFFPHMHLRGKTFEYNILEPGGRIRTLLRIPHYDFYWQLSYRLSAPLPLAAGTMLQAIATFDNSRNNPHNPDPDSAVTWGEQTSSEMMVGFFDVAVDPSIDKQRFFVRTNQPPNGTQ
;
A
#
# COMPACT_ATOMS: atom_id res chain seq x y z
N MET A 1 -2.32 10.71 -18.76
CA MET A 1 -2.89 12.03 -18.42
C MET A 1 -2.03 12.81 -17.43
N ALA A 2 -0.88 12.29 -16.98
CA ALA A 2 0.17 13.04 -16.32
C ALA A 2 1.42 13.01 -17.21
N PRO A 3 2.37 13.97 -17.09
CA PRO A 3 2.39 15.09 -16.16
C PRO A 3 1.96 16.41 -16.83
N MET A 4 0.70 16.84 -16.65
CA MET A 4 0.28 18.20 -16.99
C MET A 4 -0.57 18.79 -15.85
N PRO A 5 -0.39 20.07 -15.49
CA PRO A 5 -1.22 20.73 -14.48
C PRO A 5 -2.64 20.91 -15.02
N LEU A 6 -3.65 20.73 -14.15
CA LEU A 6 -5.07 20.92 -14.46
C LEU A 6 -5.72 21.94 -13.50
N GLU A 7 -4.94 22.91 -13.03
CA GLU A 7 -5.35 23.84 -11.95
C GLU A 7 -6.16 25.04 -12.47
N THR A 8 -5.95 25.43 -13.73
CA THR A 8 -6.61 26.57 -14.36
C THR A 8 -7.32 26.16 -15.64
N TYR A 9 -8.36 26.91 -16.02
CA TYR A 9 -9.06 26.70 -17.30
C TYR A 9 -8.09 26.72 -18.50
N GLN A 10 -7.12 27.64 -18.50
CA GLN A 10 -6.14 27.77 -19.57
C GLN A 10 -5.25 26.52 -19.71
N GLN A 11 -4.92 25.88 -18.59
CA GLN A 11 -4.16 24.62 -18.59
C GLN A 11 -5.03 23.42 -18.98
N MET A 12 -6.29 23.37 -18.55
CA MET A 12 -7.20 22.24 -18.77
C MET A 12 -7.74 22.19 -20.21
N ARG A 13 -8.08 23.35 -20.79
CA ARG A 13 -8.76 23.45 -22.10
C ARG A 13 -8.06 22.70 -23.24
N PRO A 14 -6.71 22.77 -23.42
CA PRO A 14 -6.02 22.03 -24.48
C PRO A 14 -6.20 20.51 -24.40
N PHE A 15 -6.53 19.98 -23.20
CA PHE A 15 -6.67 18.55 -22.94
C PHE A 15 -8.13 18.09 -22.89
N ALA A 16 -9.11 18.93 -23.21
CA ALA A 16 -10.54 18.59 -23.07
C ALA A 16 -10.92 17.25 -23.72
N THR A 17 -10.45 17.00 -24.94
CA THR A 17 -10.67 15.72 -25.65
C THR A 17 -10.06 14.54 -24.88
N ALA A 18 -8.84 14.68 -24.37
CA ALA A 18 -8.15 13.64 -23.62
C ALA A 18 -8.81 13.38 -22.25
N ILE A 19 -9.28 14.43 -21.56
CA ILE A 19 -10.04 14.35 -20.32
C ILE A 19 -11.36 13.58 -20.55
N ARG A 20 -12.11 13.93 -21.61
CA ARG A 20 -13.32 13.20 -21.99
C ARG A 20 -13.03 11.72 -22.24
N ILE A 21 -11.99 11.39 -23.01
CA ILE A 21 -11.64 9.99 -23.30
C ILE A 21 -11.27 9.24 -22.03
N ALA A 22 -10.42 9.83 -21.18
CA ALA A 22 -9.95 9.18 -19.95
C ALA A 22 -11.09 8.94 -18.95
N THR A 23 -11.97 9.92 -18.75
CA THR A 23 -13.13 9.79 -17.85
C THR A 23 -14.17 8.82 -18.40
N ARG A 24 -14.46 8.85 -19.70
CA ARG A 24 -15.38 7.91 -20.35
C ARG A 24 -14.89 6.47 -20.29
N ASN A 25 -13.59 6.26 -20.46
CA ASN A 25 -12.96 4.94 -20.36
C ASN A 25 -12.66 4.52 -18.91
N ARG A 26 -12.99 5.36 -17.91
CA ARG A 26 -12.69 5.14 -16.49
C ARG A 26 -11.22 4.84 -16.19
N THR A 27 -10.31 5.37 -17.01
CA THR A 27 -8.86 5.30 -16.73
C THR A 27 -8.42 6.39 -15.76
N MET A 28 -9.21 7.45 -15.60
CA MET A 28 -8.99 8.51 -14.61
C MET A 28 -10.33 8.96 -13.98
N PRO A 29 -10.39 9.16 -12.65
CA PRO A 29 -9.36 8.79 -11.68
C PRO A 29 -9.13 7.27 -11.65
N PRO A 30 -7.89 6.79 -11.46
CA PRO A 30 -7.61 5.35 -11.38
C PRO A 30 -8.35 4.73 -10.20
N TRP A 31 -9.16 3.73 -10.49
CA TRP A 31 -9.85 2.92 -9.51
C TRP A 31 -10.22 1.59 -10.14
N PHE A 32 -9.82 0.49 -9.51
CA PHE A 32 -9.92 -0.83 -10.14
C PHE A 32 -10.78 -1.81 -9.35
N ALA A 33 -11.42 -1.38 -8.26
CA ALA A 33 -12.39 -2.24 -7.59
C ALA A 33 -13.62 -2.42 -8.49
N ASP A 34 -14.04 -3.66 -8.68
CA ASP A 34 -15.29 -4.01 -9.34
C ASP A 34 -16.47 -3.53 -8.46
N PRO A 35 -17.38 -2.69 -8.98
CA PRO A 35 -18.54 -2.21 -8.23
C PRO A 35 -19.47 -3.30 -7.70
N CYS A 36 -19.35 -4.55 -8.19
CA CYS A 36 -20.19 -5.66 -7.71
C CYS A 36 -19.91 -6.07 -6.26
N CYS A 37 -18.75 -5.73 -5.70
CA CYS A 37 -18.35 -6.20 -4.38
C CYS A 37 -17.54 -5.16 -3.59
N GLY A 38 -17.84 -5.09 -2.30
CA GLY A 38 -17.26 -4.09 -1.40
C GLY A 38 -17.89 -2.70 -1.56
N GLN A 39 -17.67 -1.87 -0.56
CA GLN A 39 -17.99 -0.44 -0.60
C GLN A 39 -16.81 0.27 0.07
N PHE A 40 -16.24 1.25 -0.62
CA PHE A 40 -15.00 1.87 -0.19
C PHE A 40 -15.15 3.38 -0.02
N SER A 41 -14.67 3.88 1.11
CA SER A 41 -14.77 5.30 1.48
C SER A 41 -13.88 6.20 0.64
N ASN A 42 -12.85 5.61 0.03
CA ASN A 42 -11.85 6.29 -0.76
C ASN A 42 -11.99 6.02 -2.27
N ASP A 43 -13.15 5.56 -2.73
CA ASP A 43 -13.45 5.41 -4.16
C ASP A 43 -13.56 6.80 -4.84
N PRO A 44 -12.62 7.15 -5.75
CA PRO A 44 -12.62 8.44 -6.43
C PRO A 44 -13.44 8.41 -7.74
N SER A 45 -14.14 7.32 -8.03
CA SER A 45 -14.83 7.12 -9.31
C SER A 45 -15.87 8.20 -9.56
N LEU A 46 -15.91 8.65 -10.82
CA LEU A 46 -16.94 9.57 -11.27
C LEU A 46 -18.27 8.84 -11.50
N THR A 47 -19.35 9.48 -11.09
CA THR A 47 -20.72 9.09 -11.44
C THR A 47 -20.95 9.24 -12.95
N THR A 48 -21.96 8.54 -13.48
CA THR A 48 -22.35 8.63 -14.89
C THR A 48 -22.70 10.07 -15.28
N GLU A 49 -23.38 10.79 -14.38
CA GLU A 49 -23.76 12.19 -14.55
C GLU A 49 -22.53 13.10 -14.65
N GLN A 50 -21.53 12.91 -13.79
CA GLN A 50 -20.27 13.66 -13.84
C GLN A 50 -19.49 13.37 -15.13
N ILE A 51 -19.40 12.11 -15.55
CA ILE A 51 -18.76 11.73 -16.82
C ILE A 51 -19.47 12.39 -18.01
N ASN A 52 -20.80 12.35 -18.03
CA ASN A 52 -21.60 12.97 -19.09
C ASN A 52 -21.45 14.50 -19.10
N ALA A 53 -21.38 15.15 -17.94
CA ALA A 53 -21.15 16.59 -17.84
C ALA A 53 -19.77 16.98 -18.41
N ILE A 54 -18.71 16.23 -18.07
CA ILE A 54 -17.36 16.43 -18.60
C ILE A 54 -17.34 16.22 -20.12
N ALA A 55 -18.03 15.18 -20.61
CA ALA A 55 -18.13 14.89 -22.03
C ALA A 55 -18.85 16.02 -22.79
N ALA A 56 -20.00 16.47 -22.30
CA ALA A 56 -20.75 17.57 -22.91
C ALA A 56 -19.94 18.87 -22.96
N TRP A 57 -19.20 19.19 -21.90
CA TRP A 57 -18.30 20.34 -21.88
C TRP A 57 -17.19 20.23 -22.94
N ALA A 58 -16.55 19.07 -23.06
CA ALA A 58 -15.51 18.85 -24.06
C ALA A 58 -16.08 18.91 -25.50
N ASP A 59 -17.26 18.32 -25.73
CA ASP A 59 -17.95 18.31 -27.02
C ASP A 59 -18.39 19.71 -27.48
N ALA A 60 -18.70 20.59 -26.52
CA ALA A 60 -18.96 22.00 -26.74
C ALA A 60 -17.70 22.84 -26.99
N HIS A 61 -16.55 22.21 -27.25
CA HIS A 61 -15.24 22.85 -27.42
C HIS A 61 -14.72 23.54 -26.14
N ALA A 62 -15.02 22.95 -24.98
CA ALA A 62 -14.54 23.37 -23.67
C ALA A 62 -14.80 24.86 -23.38
N PRO A 63 -16.06 25.33 -23.40
CA PRO A 63 -16.37 26.73 -23.11
C PRO A 63 -15.90 27.10 -21.70
N ALA A 64 -15.43 28.32 -21.52
CA ALA A 64 -15.13 28.86 -20.20
C ALA A 64 -16.43 29.12 -19.45
N GLY A 65 -16.48 28.75 -18.16
CA GLY A 65 -17.54 29.19 -17.25
C GLY A 65 -17.37 30.65 -16.84
N ASP A 66 -18.32 31.17 -16.06
CA ASP A 66 -18.18 32.49 -15.43
C ASP A 66 -17.01 32.46 -14.42
N PRO A 67 -15.97 33.29 -14.56
CA PRO A 67 -14.84 33.33 -13.64
C PRO A 67 -15.25 33.59 -12.18
N ARG A 68 -16.41 34.23 -11.94
CA ARG A 68 -16.94 34.49 -10.59
C ARG A 68 -17.45 33.22 -9.90
N ASN A 69 -17.74 32.17 -10.67
CA ASN A 69 -18.16 30.86 -10.17
C ASN A 69 -16.99 29.88 -10.06
N ALA A 70 -15.77 30.29 -10.40
CA ALA A 70 -14.60 29.43 -10.27
C ALA A 70 -14.34 29.11 -8.79
N PRO A 71 -14.04 27.84 -8.45
CA PRO A 71 -13.60 27.52 -7.11
C PRO A 71 -12.31 28.28 -6.77
N PRO A 72 -12.04 28.55 -5.49
CA PRO A 72 -10.75 29.11 -5.09
C PRO A 72 -9.61 28.20 -5.57
N PRO A 73 -8.44 28.75 -5.95
CA PRO A 73 -7.30 27.94 -6.35
C PRO A 73 -6.97 26.89 -5.28
N VAL A 74 -6.75 25.65 -5.72
CA VAL A 74 -6.34 24.58 -4.81
C VAL A 74 -4.95 24.91 -4.28
N HIS A 75 -4.83 25.02 -2.97
CA HIS A 75 -3.55 25.15 -2.29
C HIS A 75 -3.05 23.76 -1.91
N TRP A 76 -2.22 23.17 -2.78
CA TRP A 76 -1.55 21.92 -2.45
C TRP A 76 -0.59 22.10 -1.28
N THR A 77 -0.64 21.18 -0.33
CA THR A 77 0.26 21.22 0.82
C THR A 77 1.69 20.97 0.35
N LYS A 78 2.57 21.96 0.52
CA LYS A 78 4.01 21.83 0.18
C LYS A 78 4.76 20.89 1.16
N GLY A 79 4.14 20.55 2.28
CA GLY A 79 4.71 19.74 3.36
C GLY A 79 4.02 18.38 3.50
N TRP A 80 3.52 18.14 4.71
CA TRP A 80 2.82 16.92 5.10
C TRP A 80 1.33 17.01 4.79
N ASN A 81 0.73 15.94 4.28
CA ASN A 81 -0.71 15.79 4.08
C ASN A 81 -1.44 15.32 5.37
N ILE A 82 -0.70 15.06 6.43
CA ILE A 82 -1.20 14.83 7.79
C ILE A 82 -1.11 16.09 8.65
N ASP A 83 -1.99 16.20 9.64
CA ASP A 83 -2.03 17.32 10.59
C ASP A 83 -0.68 17.42 11.34
N SER A 84 0.10 18.48 11.10
CA SER A 84 1.32 18.86 11.84
C SER A 84 2.02 17.70 12.59
N PRO A 85 2.78 16.83 11.87
CA PRO A 85 3.41 15.68 12.50
C PRO A 85 4.25 16.09 13.71
N GLU A 86 3.98 15.43 14.83
CA GLU A 86 4.64 15.68 16.11
C GLU A 86 6.05 15.08 16.14
N MET A 87 6.26 14.01 15.36
CA MET A 87 7.56 13.37 15.19
C MET A 87 7.83 13.10 13.72
N ILE A 88 9.05 13.39 13.29
CA ILE A 88 9.54 13.16 11.93
C ILE A 88 10.81 12.32 12.01
N PHE A 89 10.81 11.18 11.33
CA PHE A 89 11.94 10.28 11.19
C PHE A 89 12.46 10.33 9.76
N GLN A 90 13.53 11.10 9.55
CA GLN A 90 14.18 11.20 8.25
C GLN A 90 15.35 10.21 8.14
N MET A 91 15.55 9.65 6.95
CA MET A 91 16.78 8.93 6.62
C MET A 91 18.00 9.78 6.98
N PRO A 92 18.91 9.34 7.86
CA PRO A 92 20.03 10.17 8.29
C PRO A 92 21.00 10.53 7.15
N VAL A 93 21.14 9.64 6.17
CA VAL A 93 21.98 9.82 4.99
C VAL A 93 21.14 9.65 3.72
N PRO A 94 21.26 10.54 2.71
CA PRO A 94 20.58 10.38 1.44
C PRO A 94 21.11 9.16 0.67
N LYS A 95 20.23 8.43 0.00
CA LYS A 95 20.61 7.39 -0.95
C LYS A 95 20.89 8.02 -2.31
N GLN A 96 22.07 7.76 -2.86
CA GLN A 96 22.41 8.10 -4.24
C GLN A 96 21.81 7.06 -5.19
N ILE A 97 21.15 7.54 -6.24
CA ILE A 97 20.41 6.77 -7.24
C ILE A 97 21.11 6.97 -8.59
N PRO A 98 21.65 5.90 -9.22
CA PRO A 98 22.29 6.02 -10.51
C PRO A 98 21.29 6.41 -11.61
N LEU A 99 21.81 6.84 -12.76
CA LEU A 99 20.99 7.23 -13.92
C LEU A 99 20.23 6.03 -14.54
N SER A 100 20.77 4.82 -14.44
CA SER A 100 20.22 3.59 -15.02
C SER A 100 20.63 2.35 -14.23
N GLY A 101 19.96 1.24 -14.49
CA GLY A 101 20.23 -0.06 -13.87
C GLY A 101 19.24 -0.40 -12.77
N GLU A 102 19.30 -1.66 -12.33
CA GLU A 102 18.52 -2.15 -11.20
C GLU A 102 19.16 -1.73 -9.87
N ILE A 103 18.32 -1.45 -8.88
CA ILE A 103 18.75 -1.10 -7.54
C ILE A 103 18.14 -2.15 -6.60
N PRO A 104 18.95 -2.98 -5.93
CA PRO A 104 18.45 -3.88 -4.90
C PRO A 104 17.66 -3.09 -3.85
N TYR A 105 16.69 -3.73 -3.20
CA TYR A 105 15.94 -3.11 -2.11
C TYR A 105 16.90 -2.53 -1.08
N GLN A 106 16.62 -1.30 -0.68
CA GLN A 106 17.44 -0.58 0.29
C GLN A 106 16.70 -0.55 1.63
N TYR A 107 17.42 -0.82 2.70
CA TYR A 107 16.92 -0.77 4.06
C TYR A 107 17.60 0.38 4.80
N VAL A 108 16.85 1.09 5.63
CA VAL A 108 17.36 2.12 6.53
C VAL A 108 16.75 1.93 7.90
N ILE A 109 17.59 1.71 8.90
CA ILE A 109 17.16 1.55 10.30
C ILE A 109 17.27 2.91 11.00
N ILE A 110 16.15 3.41 11.52
CA ILE A 110 16.05 4.70 12.22
C ILE A 110 15.55 4.45 13.65
N PRO A 111 16.41 4.59 14.68
CA PRO A 111 15.98 4.42 16.06
C PRO A 111 14.97 5.50 16.48
N THR A 112 13.86 5.10 17.10
CA THR A 112 12.85 6.09 17.55
C THR A 112 13.27 6.81 18.84
N HIS A 113 14.06 6.13 19.67
CA HIS A 113 14.42 6.53 21.03
C HIS A 113 13.23 6.82 21.96
N PHE A 114 12.03 6.37 21.62
CA PHE A 114 10.84 6.53 22.46
C PHE A 114 11.06 5.87 23.83
N LYS A 115 10.71 6.61 24.89
CA LYS A 115 10.81 6.15 26.29
C LYS A 115 9.57 5.43 26.77
N GLU A 116 8.47 5.62 26.07
CA GLU A 116 7.16 5.04 26.34
C GLU A 116 6.51 4.69 25.01
N ASP A 117 5.52 3.80 25.06
CA ASP A 117 4.76 3.39 23.89
C ASP A 117 4.03 4.58 23.25
N ARG A 118 4.04 4.63 21.92
CA ARG A 118 3.41 5.69 21.15
C ARG A 118 2.30 5.13 20.27
N TRP A 119 1.09 5.64 20.45
CA TRP A 119 -0.07 5.31 19.63
C TRP A 119 -0.16 6.28 18.45
N VAL A 120 0.06 5.78 17.23
CA VAL A 120 0.07 6.54 15.98
C VAL A 120 -1.31 6.51 15.34
N ARG A 121 -1.96 7.67 15.24
CA ARG A 121 -3.27 7.83 14.60
C ARG A 121 -3.15 8.19 13.12
N MET A 122 -2.11 8.94 12.75
CA MET A 122 -1.81 9.25 11.35
C MET A 122 -0.34 9.03 11.07
N SER A 123 -0.03 8.57 9.86
CA SER A 123 1.34 8.42 9.40
C SER A 123 1.43 8.70 7.90
N GLU A 124 2.54 9.31 7.50
CA GLU A 124 2.86 9.61 6.11
C GLU A 124 4.34 9.31 5.85
N ILE A 125 4.64 8.62 4.74
CA ILE A 125 5.99 8.54 4.16
C ILE A 125 6.07 9.61 3.08
N ARG A 126 7.12 10.42 3.14
CA ARG A 126 7.36 11.52 2.21
C ARG A 126 8.77 11.39 1.61
N PRO A 127 8.89 10.86 0.39
CA PRO A 127 10.13 10.93 -0.37
C PRO A 127 10.59 12.37 -0.55
N SER A 128 11.89 12.63 -0.53
CA SER A 128 12.41 13.92 -0.98
C SER A 128 12.38 14.01 -2.50
N ASN A 129 12.43 12.86 -3.19
CA ASN A 129 12.33 12.75 -4.63
C ASN A 129 11.35 11.63 -5.05
N PRO A 130 10.07 11.95 -5.24
CA PRO A 130 9.06 10.94 -5.60
C PRO A 130 9.24 10.37 -7.01
N MET A 131 10.11 10.95 -7.86
CA MET A 131 10.36 10.42 -9.21
C MET A 131 11.16 9.11 -9.21
N VAL A 132 11.90 8.84 -8.14
CA VAL A 132 12.78 7.65 -8.04
C VAL A 132 12.33 6.66 -6.98
N VAL A 133 11.41 7.03 -6.07
CA VAL A 133 10.84 6.11 -5.08
C VAL A 133 9.59 5.45 -5.67
N HIS A 134 9.70 4.17 -6.01
CA HIS A 134 8.60 3.39 -6.55
C HIS A 134 7.67 2.87 -5.45
N HIS A 135 8.21 2.40 -4.33
CA HIS A 135 7.45 2.20 -3.10
C HIS A 135 8.37 2.23 -1.88
N ALA A 136 7.76 2.40 -0.70
CA ALA A 136 8.45 2.33 0.57
C ALA A 136 7.55 1.67 1.62
N VAL A 137 8.13 0.88 2.52
CA VAL A 137 7.43 0.29 3.66
C VAL A 137 8.13 0.70 4.94
N ALA A 138 7.36 1.24 5.90
CA ALA A 138 7.85 1.52 7.24
C ALA A 138 7.44 0.38 8.17
N TYR A 139 8.41 -0.40 8.64
CA TYR A 139 8.21 -1.45 9.63
C TYR A 139 8.52 -0.93 11.04
N VAL A 140 7.80 -1.45 12.04
CA VAL A 140 8.10 -1.26 13.46
C VAL A 140 8.90 -2.44 13.96
N ARG A 141 10.22 -2.26 14.11
CA ARG A 141 11.09 -3.28 14.70
C ARG A 141 11.17 -3.09 16.20
N GLU A 142 10.42 -3.91 16.94
CA GLU A 142 10.38 -3.89 18.40
C GLU A 142 11.73 -4.27 19.03
N PRO A 143 12.08 -3.79 20.25
CA PRO A 143 13.37 -4.03 20.89
C PRO A 143 13.81 -5.50 20.93
N GLN A 144 12.87 -6.39 21.24
CA GLN A 144 13.09 -7.84 21.35
C GLN A 144 13.18 -8.56 20.00
N SER A 145 12.87 -7.90 18.89
CA SER A 145 12.99 -8.50 17.55
C SER A 145 14.45 -8.76 17.20
N GLY A 146 14.76 -9.98 16.74
CA GLY A 146 16.07 -10.34 16.19
C GLY A 146 16.31 -9.81 14.77
N TRP A 147 15.27 -9.33 14.10
CA TRP A 147 15.31 -8.95 12.69
C TRP A 147 16.33 -7.84 12.41
N LEU A 148 17.27 -8.07 11.48
CA LEU A 148 18.31 -7.11 11.11
C LEU A 148 19.14 -6.58 12.30
N ARG A 149 19.21 -7.34 13.41
CA ARG A 149 20.09 -7.00 14.54
C ARG A 149 21.54 -7.23 14.12
N GLY A 150 22.33 -6.16 14.05
CA GLY A 150 23.71 -6.17 13.53
C GLY A 150 23.86 -5.61 12.12
N ALA A 151 22.76 -5.23 11.45
CA ALA A 151 22.82 -4.43 10.22
C ALA A 151 23.19 -2.96 10.53
N PRO A 152 23.73 -2.21 9.54
CA PRO A 152 24.06 -0.80 9.72
C PRO A 152 22.86 0.06 10.15
N ILE A 153 23.06 0.94 11.12
CA ILE A 153 22.03 1.88 11.60
C ILE A 153 22.22 3.24 10.92
N GLY A 154 21.13 3.83 10.44
CA GLY A 154 21.10 5.17 9.85
C GLY A 154 21.72 5.31 8.45
N VAL A 155 22.27 4.23 7.89
CA VAL A 155 22.90 4.20 6.56
C VAL A 155 22.10 3.27 5.65
N PRO A 156 21.74 3.66 4.43
CA PRO A 156 21.10 2.77 3.47
C PRO A 156 21.99 1.56 3.11
N PHE A 157 21.43 0.36 3.15
CA PHE A 157 22.10 -0.89 2.75
C PHE A 157 21.15 -1.82 1.99
N SER A 158 21.69 -2.70 1.17
CA SER A 158 20.98 -3.82 0.56
C SER A 158 21.21 -5.12 1.32
N ALA A 159 20.41 -6.15 1.03
CA ALA A 159 20.66 -7.49 1.57
C ALA A 159 22.07 -8.02 1.22
N ASP A 160 22.58 -7.68 0.02
CA ASP A 160 23.89 -8.12 -0.46
C ASP A 160 25.05 -7.53 0.34
N ASP A 161 24.87 -6.32 0.89
CA ASP A 161 25.87 -5.64 1.74
C ASP A 161 26.04 -6.32 3.11
N LEU A 162 25.10 -7.18 3.50
CA LEU A 162 25.11 -7.78 4.83
C LEU A 162 26.14 -8.92 4.93
N PRO A 163 26.87 -9.03 6.06
CA PRO A 163 28.06 -9.87 6.17
C PRO A 163 27.75 -11.36 6.28
N THR A 164 26.54 -11.74 6.74
CA THR A 164 26.18 -13.14 6.99
C THR A 164 24.97 -13.56 6.15
N PRO A 165 24.93 -14.82 5.66
CA PRO A 165 23.77 -15.34 4.95
C PRO A 165 22.46 -15.28 5.76
N ALA A 166 22.54 -15.35 7.09
CA ALA A 166 21.39 -15.18 7.97
C ALA A 166 20.82 -13.76 7.85
N LEU A 167 21.65 -12.73 7.98
CA LEU A 167 21.22 -11.33 7.81
C LEU A 167 20.68 -11.03 6.41
N ARG A 168 21.27 -11.61 5.36
CA ARG A 168 20.74 -11.47 3.99
C ARG A 168 19.33 -12.04 3.87
N ARG A 169 19.08 -13.22 4.45
CA ARG A 169 17.74 -13.82 4.48
C ARG A 169 16.77 -13.03 5.33
N ASP A 170 17.22 -12.53 6.48
CA ASP A 170 16.39 -11.71 7.37
C ASP A 170 15.92 -10.43 6.66
N ALA A 171 16.74 -9.80 5.82
CA ALA A 171 16.31 -8.63 5.05
C ALA A 171 15.05 -8.91 4.22
N MET A 172 14.93 -10.12 3.66
CA MET A 172 13.82 -10.51 2.78
C MET A 172 12.52 -10.88 3.53
N TRP A 173 12.59 -11.19 4.83
CA TRP A 173 11.44 -11.72 5.58
C TRP A 173 11.38 -11.16 7.00
N THR A 174 10.21 -10.64 7.38
CA THR A 174 9.98 -10.12 8.74
C THR A 174 8.58 -10.42 9.23
N THR A 175 8.44 -10.56 10.54
CA THR A 175 7.15 -10.61 11.25
C THR A 175 6.80 -9.28 11.92
N SER A 176 7.64 -8.25 11.73
CA SER A 176 7.45 -6.92 12.30
C SER A 176 6.12 -6.31 11.85
N ASP A 177 5.59 -5.42 12.68
CA ASP A 177 4.37 -4.70 12.34
C ASP A 177 4.65 -3.72 11.19
N ILE A 178 3.66 -3.49 10.32
CA ILE A 178 3.77 -2.49 9.24
C ILE A 178 3.08 -1.23 9.72
N LEU A 179 3.84 -0.15 9.86
CA LEU A 179 3.30 1.15 10.22
C LEU A 179 2.55 1.76 9.04
N LEU A 180 3.16 1.76 7.85
CA LEU A 180 2.61 2.36 6.63
C LEU A 180 3.31 1.79 5.39
N VAL A 181 2.57 1.71 4.29
CA VAL A 181 3.11 1.49 2.93
C VAL A 181 2.88 2.75 2.09
N TYR A 182 3.86 3.11 1.28
CA TYR A 182 3.78 4.19 0.30
C TYR A 182 4.02 3.63 -1.10
N ALA A 183 3.15 4.02 -2.02
CA ALA A 183 3.39 4.01 -3.46
C ALA A 183 3.00 5.38 -4.03
N PRO A 184 3.48 5.77 -5.22
CA PRO A 184 3.02 6.97 -5.91
C PRO A 184 1.49 7.04 -5.97
N GLY A 185 0.92 8.16 -5.49
CA GLY A 185 -0.53 8.36 -5.42
C GLY A 185 -1.21 7.83 -4.16
N SER A 186 -0.50 7.12 -3.27
CA SER A 186 -1.04 6.73 -1.96
C SER A 186 -1.35 7.94 -1.09
N LEU A 187 -2.47 7.88 -0.38
CA LEU A 187 -2.81 8.83 0.68
C LEU A 187 -2.14 8.41 2.00
N PRO A 188 -1.88 9.35 2.92
CA PRO A 188 -1.46 9.00 4.27
C PRO A 188 -2.44 8.05 4.96
N ASP A 189 -1.93 7.23 5.88
CA ASP A 189 -2.80 6.50 6.80
C ASP A 189 -3.37 7.48 7.82
N GLN A 190 -4.69 7.43 7.98
CA GLN A 190 -5.44 8.27 8.91
C GLN A 190 -6.56 7.43 9.50
N TRP A 191 -6.39 7.07 10.77
CA TRP A 191 -7.37 6.27 11.50
C TRP A 191 -8.40 7.19 12.18
N PRO A 192 -9.68 6.75 12.27
CA PRO A 192 -10.70 7.49 13.02
C PRO A 192 -10.31 7.62 14.50
N PRO A 193 -10.88 8.59 15.25
CA PRO A 193 -10.71 8.66 16.69
C PRO A 193 -10.96 7.31 17.37
N GLY A 194 -10.13 6.94 18.34
CA GLY A 194 -10.17 5.63 19.01
C GLY A 194 -9.37 4.52 18.33
N PHE A 195 -8.87 4.72 17.10
CA PHE A 195 -8.07 3.73 16.37
C PHE A 195 -6.64 4.25 16.20
N ALA A 196 -5.65 3.38 16.44
CA ALA A 196 -4.24 3.73 16.24
C ALA A 196 -3.37 2.47 16.02
N LYS A 197 -2.23 2.64 15.34
CA LYS A 197 -1.13 1.67 15.34
C LYS A 197 -0.21 1.91 16.54
N LEU A 198 0.46 0.88 17.04
CA LEU A 198 1.37 0.99 18.18
C LEU A 198 2.83 1.01 17.71
N VAL A 199 3.62 1.95 18.23
CA VAL A 199 5.08 1.91 18.18
C VAL A 199 5.58 1.75 19.62
N PRO A 200 5.98 0.53 20.04
CA PRO A 200 6.47 0.30 21.40
C PRO A 200 7.73 1.11 21.72
N ALA A 201 7.93 1.42 23.00
CA ALA A 201 9.11 2.09 23.50
C ALA A 201 10.40 1.40 23.01
N GLY A 202 11.40 2.19 22.63
CA GLY A 202 12.69 1.69 22.16
C GLY A 202 12.68 0.99 20.79
N SER A 203 11.55 0.97 20.07
CA SER A 203 11.50 0.40 18.71
C SER A 203 12.34 1.19 17.71
N ASP A 204 12.70 0.56 16.60
CA ASP A 204 13.22 1.22 15.42
C ASP A 204 12.14 1.31 14.34
N ILE A 205 12.16 2.37 13.54
CA ILE A 205 11.49 2.39 12.24
C ILE A 205 12.49 1.86 11.21
N VAL A 206 12.14 0.78 10.53
CA VAL A 206 12.93 0.23 9.42
C VAL A 206 12.21 0.57 8.12
N LEU A 207 12.81 1.45 7.33
CA LEU A 207 12.35 1.76 5.98
C LEU A 207 12.91 0.72 5.01
N GLN A 208 12.05 0.04 4.29
CA GLN A 208 12.37 -0.75 3.11
C GLN A 208 12.00 0.08 1.88
N MET A 209 12.96 0.40 1.03
CA MET A 209 12.85 1.35 -0.07
C MET A 209 13.13 0.64 -1.39
N HIS A 210 12.19 0.77 -2.33
CA HIS A 210 12.35 0.29 -3.69
C HIS A 210 12.46 1.49 -4.63
N TYR A 211 13.61 1.60 -5.29
CA TYR A 211 13.95 2.69 -6.19
C TYR A 211 13.92 2.24 -7.64
N THR A 212 13.43 3.11 -8.53
CA THR A 212 13.50 2.94 -9.98
C THR A 212 14.38 4.04 -10.57
N THR A 213 15.26 3.68 -11.51
CA THR A 213 16.09 4.64 -12.23
C THR A 213 15.28 5.37 -13.30
N HIS A 214 15.61 6.63 -13.59
CA HIS A 214 14.79 7.49 -14.45
C HIS A 214 15.61 8.23 -15.53
N GLY A 215 16.81 7.74 -15.85
CA GLY A 215 17.67 8.30 -16.90
C GLY A 215 18.62 9.41 -16.44
N HIS A 216 18.46 9.94 -15.21
CA HIS A 216 19.40 10.89 -14.61
C HIS A 216 19.78 10.46 -13.19
N ALA A 217 21.02 10.75 -12.80
CA ALA A 217 21.47 10.50 -11.43
C ALA A 217 20.71 11.43 -10.47
N MET A 218 20.23 10.86 -9.37
CA MET A 218 19.39 11.53 -8.37
C MET A 218 19.79 11.11 -6.97
N GLN A 219 19.16 11.74 -5.98
CA GLN A 219 19.20 11.26 -4.60
C GLN A 219 17.82 11.32 -3.97
N ASP A 220 17.62 10.51 -2.94
CA ASP A 220 16.45 10.56 -2.08
C ASP A 220 16.83 10.49 -0.60
N GLN A 221 16.08 11.21 0.23
CA GLN A 221 16.18 11.25 1.67
C GLN A 221 14.77 11.26 2.27
N THR A 222 14.09 10.13 2.11
CA THR A 222 12.73 9.89 2.60
C THR A 222 12.57 10.17 4.09
N SER A 223 11.40 10.70 4.45
CA SER A 223 10.97 10.95 5.85
C SER A 223 9.66 10.25 6.18
N VAL A 224 9.46 9.90 7.46
CA VAL A 224 8.20 9.41 8.01
C VAL A 224 7.68 10.38 9.05
N GLY A 225 6.49 10.93 8.85
CA GLY A 225 5.82 11.83 9.79
C GLY A 225 4.73 11.08 10.57
N LEU A 226 4.67 11.30 11.88
CA LEU A 226 3.70 10.66 12.77
C LEU A 226 2.86 11.70 13.53
N VAL A 227 1.56 11.44 13.64
CA VAL A 227 0.63 12.14 14.54
C VAL A 227 0.11 11.15 15.56
N PHE A 228 0.23 11.48 16.84
CA PHE A 228 -0.16 10.57 17.91
C PHE A 228 -1.63 10.69 18.28
N SER A 229 -2.17 9.64 18.87
CA SER A 229 -3.49 9.68 19.47
C SER A 229 -3.46 10.55 20.73
N LYS A 230 -4.43 11.45 20.87
CA LYS A 230 -4.58 12.32 22.05
C LYS A 230 -5.16 11.61 23.27
N GLN A 231 -5.75 10.44 23.06
CA GLN A 231 -6.34 9.60 24.10
C GLN A 231 -5.90 8.15 23.89
N PRO A 232 -5.89 7.32 24.94
CA PRO A 232 -5.69 5.87 24.77
C PRO A 232 -6.67 5.33 23.72
N PRO A 233 -6.20 4.58 22.71
CA PRO A 233 -7.09 4.07 21.68
C PRO A 233 -7.98 2.96 22.21
N GLU A 234 -9.18 2.88 21.66
CA GLU A 234 -10.14 1.80 21.89
C GLU A 234 -9.81 0.56 21.05
N LYS A 235 -9.09 0.76 19.92
CA LYS A 235 -8.68 -0.30 19.00
C LYS A 235 -7.23 -0.10 18.54
N ARG A 236 -6.45 -1.17 18.59
CA ARG A 236 -5.16 -1.25 17.90
C ARG A 236 -5.39 -1.69 16.47
N VAL A 237 -4.80 -0.99 15.51
CA VAL A 237 -4.76 -1.41 14.10
C VAL A 237 -3.51 -2.24 13.85
N LEU A 238 -3.67 -3.35 13.15
CA LEU A 238 -2.62 -4.26 12.71
C LEU A 238 -2.72 -4.45 11.20
N THR A 239 -1.58 -4.44 10.52
CA THR A 239 -1.50 -4.86 9.11
C THR A 239 -1.12 -6.33 9.04
N LEU A 240 -2.01 -7.13 8.46
CA LEU A 240 -1.84 -8.56 8.23
C LEU A 240 -1.68 -8.84 6.73
N GLN A 241 -1.30 -10.07 6.38
CA GLN A 241 -1.03 -10.46 5.01
C GLN A 241 -1.48 -11.89 4.71
N LEU A 242 -2.02 -12.08 3.51
CA LEU A 242 -2.18 -13.36 2.84
C LEU A 242 -1.13 -13.44 1.73
N THR A 243 -0.06 -14.20 1.95
CA THR A 243 1.07 -14.29 1.02
C THR A 243 1.21 -15.71 0.47
N ASN A 244 1.32 -15.85 -0.85
CA ASN A 244 1.83 -17.07 -1.47
C ASN A 244 3.20 -16.80 -2.10
N SER A 245 4.26 -17.36 -1.52
CA SER A 245 5.63 -17.29 -2.07
C SER A 245 6.10 -18.57 -2.75
N ARG A 246 5.20 -19.55 -2.93
CA ARG A 246 5.50 -20.86 -3.49
C ARG A 246 4.69 -21.07 -4.76
N PHE A 247 5.09 -20.39 -5.83
CA PHE A 247 4.51 -20.54 -7.16
C PHE A 247 5.60 -20.51 -8.24
N LEU A 248 5.25 -21.02 -9.42
CA LEU A 248 6.04 -20.94 -10.65
C LEU A 248 5.06 -20.60 -11.78
N ILE A 249 5.13 -19.38 -12.28
CA ILE A 249 4.36 -18.93 -13.44
C ILE A 249 5.07 -19.45 -14.70
N PRO A 250 4.43 -20.32 -15.52
CA PRO A 250 5.04 -20.84 -16.72
C PRO A 250 5.31 -19.73 -17.77
N PRO A 251 6.31 -19.91 -18.65
CA PRO A 251 6.49 -19.06 -19.82
C PRO A 251 5.22 -19.00 -20.67
N GLY A 252 4.87 -17.81 -21.17
CA GLY A 252 3.78 -17.63 -22.12
C GLY A 252 2.36 -17.77 -21.57
N ASP A 253 2.16 -18.13 -20.31
CA ASP A 253 0.83 -18.31 -19.69
C ASP A 253 0.13 -16.94 -19.52
N PRO A 254 -1.01 -16.69 -20.21
CA PRO A 254 -1.68 -15.40 -20.15
C PRO A 254 -2.58 -15.20 -18.93
N ASP A 255 -2.78 -16.22 -18.10
CA ASP A 255 -3.75 -16.18 -16.99
C ASP A 255 -3.43 -17.14 -15.84
N HIS A 256 -2.17 -17.15 -15.41
CA HIS A 256 -1.70 -18.06 -14.36
C HIS A 256 -2.28 -17.70 -13.00
N ARG A 257 -3.08 -18.59 -12.41
CA ARG A 257 -3.75 -18.37 -11.12
C ARG A 257 -2.88 -18.83 -9.94
N VAL A 258 -2.70 -17.95 -8.96
CA VAL A 258 -2.06 -18.22 -7.66
C VAL A 258 -3.02 -17.85 -6.54
N GLU A 259 -3.11 -18.67 -5.50
CA GLU A 259 -4.00 -18.41 -4.37
C GLU A 259 -3.35 -18.71 -3.02
N VAL A 260 -3.90 -18.11 -1.98
CA VAL A 260 -3.60 -18.43 -0.58
C VAL A 260 -4.87 -18.25 0.25
N HIS A 261 -4.99 -19.04 1.29
CA HIS A 261 -6.05 -18.94 2.27
C HIS A 261 -5.46 -19.00 3.69
N GLY A 262 -6.14 -18.36 4.63
CA GLY A 262 -5.73 -18.29 6.02
C GLY A 262 -6.94 -18.17 6.94
N THR A 263 -6.84 -18.74 8.13
CA THR A 263 -7.89 -18.66 9.15
C THR A 263 -7.54 -17.61 10.17
N LEU A 264 -8.46 -16.68 10.44
CA LEU A 264 -8.32 -15.70 11.51
C LEU A 264 -8.33 -16.40 12.88
N PRO A 265 -7.25 -16.34 13.65
CA PRO A 265 -7.13 -17.04 14.93
C PRO A 265 -7.97 -16.39 16.03
N ASN A 266 -8.14 -15.07 15.99
CA ASN A 266 -8.95 -14.30 16.92
C ASN A 266 -9.88 -13.36 16.13
N ALA A 267 -10.98 -12.94 16.75
CA ALA A 267 -11.92 -12.02 16.14
C ALA A 267 -11.27 -10.64 15.92
N ALA A 268 -11.64 -9.97 14.84
CA ALA A 268 -11.12 -8.65 14.50
C ALA A 268 -12.12 -7.87 13.65
N LEU A 269 -11.90 -6.56 13.51
CA LEU A 269 -12.69 -5.70 12.64
C LEU A 269 -11.87 -5.38 11.38
N LEU A 270 -12.27 -5.88 10.22
CA LEU A 270 -11.58 -5.63 8.96
C LEU A 270 -11.81 -4.19 8.49
N LEU A 271 -10.73 -3.51 8.10
CA LEU A 271 -10.74 -2.07 7.78
C LEU A 271 -10.44 -1.78 6.31
N SER A 272 -9.46 -2.46 5.72
CA SER A 272 -8.93 -2.12 4.41
C SER A 272 -8.28 -3.31 3.72
N PHE A 273 -8.03 -3.17 2.41
CA PHE A 273 -7.18 -4.06 1.63
C PHE A 273 -6.09 -3.27 0.90
N PHE A 274 -4.95 -3.90 0.65
CA PHE A 274 -3.86 -3.38 -0.17
C PHE A 274 -3.20 -4.56 -0.92
N PRO A 275 -3.71 -4.91 -2.11
CA PRO A 275 -3.14 -5.97 -2.94
C PRO A 275 -1.83 -5.52 -3.58
N HIS A 276 -0.87 -6.44 -3.66
CA HIS A 276 0.44 -6.18 -4.23
C HIS A 276 0.92 -7.35 -5.11
N MET A 277 1.31 -7.00 -6.33
CA MET A 277 1.92 -7.82 -7.38
C MET A 277 2.90 -6.98 -8.20
N HIS A 278 3.78 -7.62 -8.99
CA HIS A 278 4.68 -6.93 -9.91
C HIS A 278 4.08 -6.82 -11.32
N LEU A 279 4.93 -6.71 -12.36
CA LEU A 279 4.57 -6.32 -13.73
C LEU A 279 3.60 -7.26 -14.44
N ARG A 280 3.52 -8.53 -14.02
CA ARG A 280 2.64 -9.53 -14.63
C ARG A 280 1.30 -9.62 -13.91
N GLY A 281 1.12 -8.93 -12.78
CA GLY A 281 -0.14 -8.89 -12.06
C GLY A 281 -1.29 -8.44 -12.97
N LYS A 282 -2.35 -9.26 -13.06
CA LYS A 282 -3.48 -9.05 -13.97
C LYS A 282 -4.80 -8.86 -13.22
N THR A 283 -5.08 -9.72 -12.25
CA THR A 283 -6.27 -9.61 -11.39
C THR A 283 -5.92 -9.91 -9.93
N PHE A 284 -6.72 -9.38 -9.01
CA PHE A 284 -6.61 -9.69 -7.59
C PHE A 284 -8.00 -9.77 -6.95
N GLU A 285 -8.22 -10.72 -6.04
CA GLU A 285 -9.49 -10.90 -5.34
C GLU A 285 -9.26 -11.24 -3.86
N TYR A 286 -10.11 -10.71 -2.98
CA TYR A 286 -10.22 -11.08 -1.57
C TYR A 286 -11.60 -11.65 -1.27
N ASN A 287 -11.63 -12.79 -0.56
CA ASN A 287 -12.84 -13.55 -0.28
C ASN A 287 -12.92 -13.96 1.19
N ILE A 288 -14.15 -14.15 1.68
CA ILE A 288 -14.44 -15.03 2.81
C ILE A 288 -14.91 -16.37 2.26
N LEU A 289 -14.27 -17.44 2.70
CA LEU A 289 -14.72 -18.81 2.46
C LEU A 289 -15.66 -19.20 3.61
N GLU A 290 -16.96 -19.20 3.34
CA GLU A 290 -17.99 -19.46 4.33
C GLU A 290 -18.28 -20.96 4.47
N PRO A 291 -18.88 -21.40 5.60
CA PRO A 291 -19.31 -22.78 5.76
C PRO A 291 -20.23 -23.24 4.61
N GLY A 292 -20.07 -24.48 4.18
CA GLY A 292 -20.84 -25.04 3.06
C GLY A 292 -20.31 -24.67 1.66
N GLY A 293 -19.13 -24.03 1.57
CA GLY A 293 -18.46 -23.76 0.30
C GLY A 293 -18.91 -22.47 -0.41
N ARG A 294 -19.76 -21.66 0.24
CA ARG A 294 -20.14 -20.35 -0.30
C ARG A 294 -18.94 -19.39 -0.25
N ILE A 295 -18.75 -18.63 -1.31
CA ILE A 295 -17.70 -17.60 -1.42
C ILE A 295 -18.38 -16.24 -1.33
N ARG A 296 -17.93 -15.41 -0.38
CA ARG A 296 -18.30 -14.00 -0.31
C ARG A 296 -17.10 -13.15 -0.71
N THR A 297 -17.16 -12.58 -1.91
CA THR A 297 -16.15 -11.64 -2.39
C THR A 297 -16.25 -10.30 -1.67
N LEU A 298 -15.12 -9.83 -1.15
CA LEU A 298 -15.00 -8.56 -0.43
C LEU A 298 -14.39 -7.46 -1.29
N LEU A 299 -13.46 -7.81 -2.18
CA LEU A 299 -12.83 -6.94 -3.16
C LEU A 299 -12.46 -7.79 -4.39
N ARG A 300 -12.77 -7.29 -5.57
CA ARG A 300 -12.30 -7.82 -6.85
C ARG A 300 -11.67 -6.71 -7.66
N ILE A 301 -10.50 -6.97 -8.22
CA ILE A 301 -9.76 -6.11 -9.13
C ILE A 301 -9.60 -6.86 -10.44
N PRO A 302 -10.45 -6.60 -11.45
CA PRO A 302 -10.40 -7.30 -12.73
C PRO A 302 -9.27 -6.81 -13.64
N HIS A 303 -8.70 -5.64 -13.35
CA HIS A 303 -7.61 -5.03 -14.09
C HIS A 303 -6.63 -4.41 -13.09
N TYR A 304 -5.68 -5.21 -12.60
CA TYR A 304 -4.61 -4.72 -11.74
C TYR A 304 -3.63 -3.88 -12.56
N ASP A 305 -3.16 -2.77 -11.99
CA ASP A 305 -2.16 -1.89 -12.61
C ASP A 305 -1.00 -1.70 -11.63
N PHE A 306 0.19 -2.19 -12.01
CA PHE A 306 1.40 -2.11 -11.20
C PHE A 306 1.80 -0.68 -10.84
N TYR A 307 1.50 0.30 -11.69
CA TYR A 307 1.82 1.70 -11.47
C TYR A 307 0.82 2.40 -10.54
N TRP A 308 -0.31 1.77 -10.25
CA TRP A 308 -1.35 2.29 -9.36
C TRP A 308 -1.70 1.29 -8.25
N GLN A 309 -0.83 1.22 -7.25
CA GLN A 309 -1.02 0.38 -6.07
C GLN A 309 -1.84 1.13 -5.03
N LEU A 310 -3.15 0.83 -5.00
CA LEU A 310 -4.12 1.57 -4.20
C LEU A 310 -4.54 0.79 -2.95
N SER A 311 -4.79 1.52 -1.87
CA SER A 311 -5.53 0.99 -0.72
C SER A 311 -7.03 1.05 -1.00
N TYR A 312 -7.77 0.07 -0.49
CA TYR A 312 -9.22 -0.02 -0.58
C TYR A 312 -9.80 -0.02 0.83
N ARG A 313 -10.23 1.15 1.33
CA ARG A 313 -10.68 1.37 2.72
C ARG A 313 -12.18 1.16 2.79
N LEU A 314 -12.64 0.15 3.53
CA LEU A 314 -14.07 -0.16 3.65
C LEU A 314 -14.84 1.06 4.18
N SER A 315 -15.97 1.38 3.57
CA SER A 315 -16.87 2.45 4.04
C SER A 315 -17.46 2.12 5.42
N ALA A 316 -17.70 0.83 5.67
CA ALA A 316 -18.11 0.30 6.95
C ALA A 316 -17.15 -0.85 7.33
N PRO A 317 -16.43 -0.74 8.45
CA PRO A 317 -15.59 -1.83 8.94
C PRO A 317 -16.39 -3.13 9.12
N LEU A 318 -15.82 -4.27 8.73
CA LEU A 318 -16.51 -5.56 8.72
C LEU A 318 -16.08 -6.44 9.90
N PRO A 319 -16.97 -6.78 10.84
CA PRO A 319 -16.64 -7.70 11.92
C PRO A 319 -16.35 -9.11 11.39
N LEU A 320 -15.20 -9.65 11.75
CA LEU A 320 -14.79 -11.03 11.44
C LEU A 320 -14.69 -11.83 12.73
N ALA A 321 -15.38 -12.98 12.76
CA ALA A 321 -15.29 -13.90 13.89
C ALA A 321 -13.94 -14.65 13.88
N ALA A 322 -13.49 -15.10 15.05
CA ALA A 322 -12.43 -16.10 15.12
C ALA A 322 -12.86 -17.35 14.31
N GLY A 323 -11.93 -17.93 13.57
CA GLY A 323 -12.20 -19.04 12.65
C GLY A 323 -12.63 -18.62 11.24
N THR A 324 -12.86 -17.32 10.98
CA THR A 324 -13.16 -16.85 9.62
C THR A 324 -12.01 -17.19 8.67
N MET A 325 -12.32 -17.86 7.57
CA MET A 325 -11.34 -18.21 6.55
C MET A 325 -11.34 -17.15 5.45
N LEU A 326 -10.22 -16.46 5.31
CA LEU A 326 -9.98 -15.49 4.25
C LEU A 326 -9.19 -16.17 3.12
N GLN A 327 -9.43 -15.73 1.90
CA GLN A 327 -8.68 -16.15 0.71
C GLN A 327 -8.30 -14.93 -0.10
N ALA A 328 -7.10 -14.96 -0.67
CA ALA A 328 -6.65 -14.04 -1.69
C ALA A 328 -6.27 -14.82 -2.95
N ILE A 329 -6.71 -14.33 -4.11
CA ILE A 329 -6.43 -14.92 -5.43
C ILE A 329 -5.79 -13.84 -6.28
N ALA A 330 -4.72 -14.19 -6.96
CA ALA A 330 -4.07 -13.38 -7.98
C ALA A 330 -4.05 -14.15 -9.31
N THR A 331 -4.13 -13.43 -10.43
CA THR A 331 -3.75 -13.99 -11.73
C THR A 331 -2.64 -13.17 -12.37
N PHE A 332 -1.78 -13.85 -13.11
CA PHE A 332 -0.62 -13.25 -13.78
C PHE A 332 -0.66 -13.49 -15.29
N ASP A 333 -0.29 -12.48 -16.07
CA ASP A 333 -0.09 -12.57 -17.52
C ASP A 333 1.41 -12.57 -17.84
N ASN A 334 1.98 -13.78 -18.01
CA ASN A 334 3.34 -14.00 -18.48
C ASN A 334 3.41 -14.23 -20.00
N SER A 335 2.38 -13.85 -20.76
CA SER A 335 2.36 -13.96 -22.21
C SER A 335 3.12 -12.81 -22.89
N ARG A 336 3.38 -12.96 -24.20
CA ARG A 336 3.93 -11.91 -25.06
C ARG A 336 2.96 -10.73 -25.28
N ASN A 337 1.68 -10.89 -24.94
CA ASN A 337 0.67 -9.85 -25.14
C ASN A 337 0.61 -8.86 -23.98
N ASN A 338 1.22 -9.16 -22.83
CA ASN A 338 1.37 -8.22 -21.74
C ASN A 338 2.50 -7.22 -22.08
N PRO A 339 2.20 -5.93 -22.34
CA PRO A 339 3.22 -4.95 -22.72
C PRO A 339 4.19 -4.61 -21.58
N HIS A 340 3.89 -5.01 -20.35
CA HIS A 340 4.73 -4.81 -19.17
C HIS A 340 5.63 -6.02 -18.91
N ASN A 341 5.46 -7.14 -19.62
CA ASN A 341 6.23 -8.35 -19.38
C ASN A 341 7.68 -8.17 -19.90
N PRO A 342 8.69 -8.16 -19.01
CA PRO A 342 10.08 -7.95 -19.42
C PRO A 342 10.69 -9.17 -20.12
N ASP A 343 10.17 -10.38 -19.86
CA ASP A 343 10.66 -11.62 -20.41
C ASP A 343 9.54 -12.69 -20.42
N PRO A 344 8.81 -12.85 -21.54
CA PRO A 344 7.71 -13.81 -21.66
C PRO A 344 8.15 -15.26 -21.90
N ASP A 345 9.43 -15.49 -22.19
CA ASP A 345 9.97 -16.82 -22.49
C ASP A 345 10.54 -17.54 -21.25
N SER A 346 10.65 -16.82 -20.13
CA SER A 346 11.14 -17.33 -18.86
C SER A 346 10.00 -17.69 -17.89
N ALA A 347 10.25 -18.73 -17.09
CA ALA A 347 9.40 -19.05 -15.95
C ALA A 347 9.68 -18.07 -14.82
N VAL A 348 8.65 -17.69 -14.06
CA VAL A 348 8.75 -16.64 -13.04
C VAL A 348 8.37 -17.18 -11.66
N THR A 349 9.16 -16.85 -10.65
CA THR A 349 8.95 -17.24 -9.25
C THR A 349 8.78 -16.01 -8.37
N TRP A 350 8.49 -16.24 -7.09
CA TRP A 350 8.58 -15.21 -6.06
C TRP A 350 9.96 -14.52 -6.06
N GLY A 351 10.00 -13.19 -5.95
CA GLY A 351 11.24 -12.42 -5.76
C GLY A 351 10.97 -10.95 -5.47
N GLU A 352 11.98 -10.24 -4.95
CA GLU A 352 11.85 -8.81 -4.62
C GLU A 352 11.86 -7.91 -5.86
N GLN A 353 12.56 -8.33 -6.92
CA GLN A 353 12.70 -7.53 -8.14
C GLN A 353 11.40 -7.47 -8.94
N THR A 354 11.17 -6.32 -9.56
CA THR A 354 10.00 -6.04 -10.42
C THR A 354 9.88 -7.00 -11.62
N SER A 355 11.00 -7.61 -12.05
CA SER A 355 11.05 -8.63 -13.10
C SER A 355 10.71 -10.05 -12.60
N SER A 356 10.85 -10.30 -11.29
CA SER A 356 10.25 -11.45 -10.60
C SER A 356 8.80 -11.13 -10.22
N GLU A 357 8.14 -11.98 -9.43
CA GLU A 357 6.76 -11.71 -8.99
C GLU A 357 6.56 -11.74 -7.47
N MET A 358 5.47 -11.12 -7.04
CA MET A 358 4.93 -11.25 -5.69
C MET A 358 3.43 -11.49 -5.73
N MET A 359 2.94 -12.24 -4.74
CA MET A 359 1.52 -12.34 -4.43
C MET A 359 1.34 -12.03 -2.96
N VAL A 360 0.94 -10.78 -2.67
CA VAL A 360 0.66 -10.35 -1.29
C VAL A 360 -0.67 -9.64 -1.22
N GLY A 361 -1.58 -10.23 -0.45
CA GLY A 361 -2.82 -9.58 -0.06
C GLY A 361 -2.69 -8.95 1.32
N PHE A 362 -2.27 -7.69 1.42
CA PHE A 362 -2.26 -6.99 2.70
C PHE A 362 -3.67 -6.52 3.08
N PHE A 363 -3.95 -6.50 4.38
CA PHE A 363 -5.20 -5.97 4.90
C PHE A 363 -5.02 -5.46 6.34
N ASP A 364 -5.71 -4.39 6.69
CA ASP A 364 -5.71 -3.88 8.06
C ASP A 364 -6.90 -4.41 8.85
N VAL A 365 -6.64 -4.78 10.10
CA VAL A 365 -7.67 -5.14 11.07
C VAL A 365 -7.52 -4.33 12.35
N ALA A 366 -8.64 -4.03 13.00
CA ALA A 366 -8.68 -3.48 14.34
C ALA A 366 -8.99 -4.56 15.38
N VAL A 367 -8.20 -4.56 16.45
CA VAL A 367 -8.27 -5.51 17.56
C VAL A 367 -8.26 -4.77 18.90
N ASP A 368 -8.41 -5.52 20.01
CA ASP A 368 -8.24 -4.96 21.35
C ASP A 368 -6.83 -4.32 21.51
N PRO A 369 -6.70 -3.15 22.17
CA PRO A 369 -5.41 -2.45 22.32
C PRO A 369 -4.32 -3.28 23.01
N SER A 370 -4.69 -4.27 23.83
CA SER A 370 -3.74 -5.13 24.53
C SER A 370 -3.14 -6.26 23.67
N ILE A 371 -3.68 -6.48 22.46
CA ILE A 371 -3.26 -7.54 21.55
C ILE A 371 -2.20 -7.01 20.58
N ASP A 372 -0.97 -7.53 20.68
CA ASP A 372 0.07 -7.33 19.67
C ASP A 372 -0.08 -8.28 18.47
N LYS A 373 0.67 -8.01 17.40
CA LYS A 373 0.58 -8.79 16.15
C LYS A 373 0.91 -10.26 16.37
N GLN A 374 1.90 -10.58 17.21
CA GLN A 374 2.32 -11.95 17.47
C GLN A 374 1.27 -12.70 18.32
N ARG A 375 0.74 -12.05 19.36
CA ARG A 375 -0.34 -12.56 20.21
C ARG A 375 -1.65 -12.69 19.45
N PHE A 376 -1.89 -11.84 18.45
CA PHE A 376 -3.05 -12.01 17.57
C PHE A 376 -3.06 -13.39 16.92
N PHE A 377 -1.90 -13.97 16.61
CA PHE A 377 -1.81 -15.32 16.04
C PHE A 377 -1.85 -16.47 17.05
N VAL A 378 -1.87 -16.18 18.35
CA VAL A 378 -2.04 -17.20 19.39
C VAL A 378 -3.55 -17.39 19.64
N ARG A 379 -4.06 -18.59 19.40
CA ARG A 379 -5.48 -18.91 19.68
C ARG A 379 -5.72 -18.85 21.18
N THR A 380 -6.63 -17.98 21.61
CA THR A 380 -7.07 -17.94 23.00
C THR A 380 -8.15 -19.02 23.19
N ASN A 381 -7.85 -20.08 23.96
CA ASN A 381 -8.82 -21.12 24.29
C ASN A 381 -9.82 -20.69 25.40
N GLN A 382 -9.87 -19.40 25.76
CA GLN A 382 -10.76 -18.92 26.81
C GLN A 382 -12.07 -18.42 26.22
N PRO A 383 -13.23 -18.93 26.66
CA PRO A 383 -14.51 -18.31 26.35
C PRO A 383 -14.52 -16.88 26.90
N PRO A 384 -15.24 -15.93 26.26
CA PRO A 384 -15.39 -14.59 26.79
C PRO A 384 -15.97 -14.68 28.21
N ASN A 385 -15.19 -14.28 29.20
CA ASN A 385 -15.65 -14.14 30.58
C ASN A 385 -16.73 -13.04 30.60
N GLY A 386 -17.99 -13.42 30.84
CA GLY A 386 -19.03 -12.45 31.19
C GLY A 386 -20.46 -12.90 30.95
N THR A 387 -20.99 -13.77 31.81
CA THR A 387 -22.28 -13.60 32.51
C THR A 387 -22.35 -14.63 33.65
N GLN A 388 -22.13 -14.17 34.88
CA GLN A 388 -22.87 -14.66 36.06
C GLN A 388 -23.76 -13.51 36.53
#